data_AF-A0A9D0Y0M1-F1
#
_entry.id   AF-A0A9D0Y0M1-F1
#
_cell.length_a   1.000
_cell.length_b   1.000
_cell.length_c   1.000
_cell.angle_alpha   90.00
_cell.angle_beta   90.00
_cell.angle_gamma   90.00
#
_symmetry.space_group_name_H-M   'P 1'
#
loop_
_entity.id
_entity.type
_entity.pdbx_description
1 polymer ?
#
loop_
_entity_poly.entity_id
_entity_poly.type
_entity_poly.pdbx_seq_one_letter_code
_entity_poly.pdbx_strand_id
1 'polypeptide(L)'
;MKKKLYDYIAYLETLDYSDMTTEQKNKVKANLLTQIGFYQHERLIHLIVIVLFAILTVLMVFGCLAWPSIPMFILTVLIISLLIPYLGHYYYLENGVQKLYEYYLLL
;
A
#
# COMPACT_ATOMS: atom_id res chain seq x y z
N MET A 1 1.04 5.41 9.97
CA MET A 1 0.62 6.16 8.75
C MET A 1 -0.87 6.06 8.47
N LYS A 2 -1.53 4.94 8.79
CA LYS A 2 -2.99 4.76 8.65
C LYS A 2 -3.86 5.89 9.26
N LYS A 3 -3.52 6.37 10.45
CA LYS A 3 -4.28 7.41 11.17
C LYS A 3 -4.29 8.76 10.44
N LYS A 4 -3.11 9.19 9.94
CA LYS A 4 -2.96 10.45 9.18
C LYS A 4 -3.80 10.49 7.89
N LEU A 5 -3.96 9.35 7.20
CA LEU A 5 -4.81 9.25 6.02
C LEU A 5 -6.28 9.51 6.37
N TYR A 6 -6.79 8.80 7.39
CA TYR A 6 -8.19 8.93 7.82
C TYR A 6 -8.49 10.31 8.42
N ASP A 7 -7.54 10.88 9.18
CA ASP A 7 -7.67 12.24 9.71
C ASP A 7 -7.74 13.27 8.57
N TYR A 8 -7.00 13.05 7.48
CA TYR A 8 -7.04 13.92 6.30
C TYR A 8 -8.33 13.74 5.48
N ILE A 9 -8.80 12.50 5.32
CA ILE A 9 -10.10 12.23 4.67
C ILE A 9 -11.25 12.87 5.46
N ALA A 10 -11.23 12.76 6.80
CA ALA A 10 -12.22 13.41 7.65
C ALA A 10 -12.19 14.94 7.51
N TYR A 11 -10.99 15.54 7.42
CA TYR A 11 -10.84 16.96 7.11
C TYR A 11 -11.46 17.33 5.75
N LEU A 12 -11.23 16.52 4.71
CA LEU A 12 -11.84 16.72 3.39
C LEU A 12 -13.36 16.60 3.40
N GLU A 13 -13.92 15.62 4.13
CA GLU A 13 -15.38 15.46 4.28
C GLU A 13 -16.04 16.62 5.02
N THR A 14 -15.32 17.33 5.89
CA THR A 14 -15.84 18.52 6.59
C THR A 14 -15.81 19.80 5.76
N LEU A 15 -15.16 19.79 4.59
CA LEU A 15 -15.08 20.98 3.72
C LEU A 15 -16.32 21.05 2.82
N ASP A 16 -17.02 22.18 2.86
CA ASP A 16 -18.05 22.50 1.87
C ASP A 16 -17.40 23.04 0.60
N TYR A 17 -17.24 22.16 -0.40
CA TYR A 17 -16.63 22.48 -1.68
C TYR A 17 -17.41 23.50 -2.52
N SER A 18 -18.67 23.78 -2.19
CA SER A 18 -19.51 24.71 -2.93
C SER A 18 -19.17 26.19 -2.65
N ASP A 19 -18.62 26.49 -1.48
CA ASP A 19 -18.32 27.85 -1.02
C ASP A 19 -16.82 28.24 -1.15
N MET A 20 -16.00 27.32 -1.68
CA MET A 20 -14.55 27.53 -1.82
C MET A 20 -14.16 28.23 -3.13
N THR A 21 -13.27 29.21 -3.04
CA THR A 21 -12.64 29.84 -4.21
C THR A 21 -11.74 28.87 -4.98
N THR A 22 -11.56 29.12 -6.28
CA THR A 22 -10.71 28.29 -7.17
C THR A 22 -9.28 28.11 -6.65
N GLU A 23 -8.73 29.13 -5.99
CA GLU A 23 -7.38 29.08 -5.41
C GLU A 23 -7.31 28.11 -4.20
N GLN A 24 -8.33 28.10 -3.35
CA GLN A 24 -8.43 27.17 -2.22
C GLN A 24 -8.61 25.73 -2.71
N LYS A 25 -9.43 25.50 -3.74
CA LYS A 25 -9.59 24.18 -4.38
C LYS A 25 -8.27 23.66 -4.95
N ASN A 26 -7.52 24.51 -5.64
CA ASN A 26 -6.21 24.16 -6.18
C ASN A 26 -5.19 23.80 -5.10
N LYS A 27 -5.20 24.51 -3.96
CA LYS A 27 -4.33 24.20 -2.82
C LYS A 27 -4.65 22.85 -2.18
N VAL A 28 -5.94 22.49 -2.08
CA VAL A 28 -6.35 21.16 -1.59
C VAL A 28 -5.96 20.07 -2.58
N LYS A 29 -6.19 20.26 -3.89
CA LYS A 29 -5.76 19.33 -4.94
C LYS A 29 -4.25 19.08 -4.94
N ALA A 30 -3.44 20.12 -4.76
CA ALA A 30 -1.98 20.01 -4.69
C ALA A 30 -1.52 19.14 -3.49
N ASN A 31 -2.16 19.31 -2.33
CA ASN A 31 -1.88 18.49 -1.14
C ASN A 31 -2.34 17.04 -1.32
N LEU A 32 -3.51 16.82 -1.93
CA LEU A 32 -4.00 15.48 -2.31
C LEU A 32 -3.00 14.76 -3.22
N LEU A 33 -2.52 15.43 -4.28
CA LEU A 33 -1.53 14.86 -5.20
C LEU A 33 -0.23 14.45 -4.50
N THR A 34 0.23 15.28 -3.55
CA THR A 34 1.46 14.98 -2.78
C THR A 34 1.26 13.76 -1.88
N GLN A 35 0.11 13.66 -1.22
CA GLN A 35 -0.21 12.48 -0.41
C GLN A 35 -0.38 11.22 -1.27
N ILE A 36 -1.08 11.31 -2.40
CA ILE A 36 -1.21 10.21 -3.37
C ILE A 36 0.17 9.72 -3.79
N GLY A 37 1.10 10.61 -4.12
CA GLY A 37 2.47 10.26 -4.49
C GLY A 37 3.22 9.52 -3.37
N PHE A 38 3.07 9.97 -2.12
CA PHE A 38 3.68 9.29 -0.96
C PHE A 38 3.15 7.85 -0.79
N TYR A 39 1.83 7.65 -0.88
CA TYR A 39 1.23 6.32 -0.76
C TYR A 39 1.50 5.42 -1.98
N GLN A 40 1.66 5.99 -3.18
CA GLN A 40 2.14 5.24 -4.35
C GLN A 40 3.55 4.70 -4.13
N HIS A 41 4.46 5.51 -3.56
CA HIS A 41 5.83 5.08 -3.28
C HIS A 41 5.86 3.92 -2.27
N GLU A 42 5.03 4.00 -1.22
CA GLU A 42 4.91 2.91 -0.23
C GLU A 42 4.38 1.61 -0.86
N ARG A 43 3.40 1.70 -1.77
CA ARG A 43 2.88 0.56 -2.55
C ARG A 43 3.95 -0.06 -3.45
N LEU A 44 4.76 0.76 -4.13
CA LEU A 44 5.82 0.29 -5.00
C LEU A 44 6.87 -0.52 -4.21
N ILE A 45 7.31 0.01 -3.06
CA ILE A 45 8.24 -0.72 -2.18
C ILE A 45 7.62 -2.06 -1.74
N HIS A 46 6.36 -2.05 -1.30
CA HIS A 46 5.69 -3.29 -0.88
C HIS A 46 5.60 -4.30 -2.01
N LEU A 47 5.29 -3.86 -3.23
CA LEU A 47 5.24 -4.73 -4.40
C LEU A 47 6.62 -5.35 -4.70
N ILE A 48 7.69 -4.53 -4.68
CA ILE A 48 9.07 -5.02 -4.90
C ILE A 48 9.45 -6.06 -3.85
N VAL A 49 9.16 -5.79 -2.58
CA VAL A 49 9.46 -6.70 -1.47
C VAL A 49 8.65 -8.00 -1.60
N ILE A 50 7.36 -7.92 -1.95
CA ILE A 50 6.50 -9.11 -2.18
C ILE A 50 7.04 -9.95 -3.35
N VAL A 51 7.40 -9.33 -4.47
CA VAL A 51 7.94 -10.03 -5.64
C VAL A 51 9.27 -10.71 -5.30
N LEU A 52 10.15 -10.04 -4.56
CA LEU A 52 11.41 -10.61 -4.10
C LEU A 52 11.17 -11.83 -3.21
N PHE A 53 10.27 -11.74 -2.22
CA PHE A 53 9.93 -12.88 -1.38
C PHE A 53 9.22 -14.00 -2.14
N ALA A 54 8.39 -13.69 -3.15
CA ALA A 54 7.75 -14.68 -3.99
C ALA A 54 8.80 -15.49 -4.79
N ILE A 55 9.78 -14.82 -5.40
CA ILE A 55 10.88 -15.47 -6.12
C ILE A 55 11.69 -16.34 -5.16
N LEU A 56 12.06 -15.81 -3.98
CA LEU A 56 12.76 -16.59 -2.96
C LEU A 56 11.97 -17.82 -2.51
N THR A 57 10.65 -17.69 -2.35
CA THR A 57 9.78 -18.81 -1.98
C THR A 57 9.81 -19.91 -3.03
N VAL A 58 9.72 -19.55 -4.32
CA VAL A 58 9.80 -20.50 -5.43
C VAL A 58 11.15 -21.21 -5.43
N LEU A 59 12.25 -20.47 -5.26
CA LEU A 59 13.59 -21.05 -5.16
C LEU A 59 13.72 -22.02 -3.97
N MET A 60 13.16 -21.66 -2.82
CA MET A 60 13.18 -22.52 -1.63
C MET A 60 12.34 -23.78 -1.80
N VAL A 61 11.19 -23.70 -2.48
CA VAL A 61 10.39 -24.89 -2.81
C VAL A 61 11.18 -25.85 -3.69
N PHE A 62 11.84 -25.35 -4.76
CA PHE A 62 12.70 -26.18 -5.60
C PHE A 62 13.90 -26.74 -4.82
N GLY A 63 14.53 -25.95 -3.96
CA GLY A 63 15.62 -26.40 -3.10
C GLY A 63 15.20 -27.50 -2.13
N CYS A 64 13.98 -27.40 -1.57
CA CYS A 64 13.42 -28.39 -0.67
C CYS A 64 13.10 -29.72 -1.39
N LEU A 65 12.68 -29.66 -2.66
CA LEU A 65 12.47 -30.84 -3.51
C LEU A 65 13.81 -31.52 -3.88
N ALA A 66 14.85 -30.74 -4.16
CA ALA A 66 16.17 -31.27 -4.52
C ALA A 66 16.94 -31.83 -3.31
N TRP A 67 16.87 -31.16 -2.16
CA TRP A 67 17.53 -31.55 -0.91
C TRP A 67 16.56 -31.45 0.28
N PRO A 68 15.72 -32.48 0.49
CA PRO A 68 14.74 -32.46 1.56
C PRO A 68 15.45 -32.49 2.92
N SER A 69 15.27 -31.43 3.71
CA SER A 69 15.79 -31.32 5.06
C SER A 69 14.83 -30.53 5.95
N ILE A 70 14.71 -30.94 7.22
CA ILE A 70 13.81 -30.30 8.19
C ILE A 70 14.06 -28.78 8.31
N PRO A 71 15.31 -28.29 8.36
CA PRO A 71 15.56 -26.84 8.39
C PRO A 71 15.05 -26.09 7.15
N MET A 72 15.15 -26.69 5.96
CA MET A 72 14.63 -26.08 4.71
C MET A 72 13.10 -25.96 4.73
N PHE A 73 12.40 -26.96 5.28
CA PHE A 73 10.95 -26.88 5.44
C PHE A 73 10.53 -25.75 6.39
N ILE A 74 11.17 -25.65 7.56
CA ILE A 74 10.89 -24.58 8.52
C ILE A 74 11.12 -23.21 7.89
N LEU A 75 12.24 -23.03 7.19
CA LEU A 75 12.59 -21.77 6.53
C LEU A 75 11.59 -21.41 5.42
N THR A 76 11.14 -22.39 4.64
CA THR A 76 10.13 -22.18 3.59
C THR A 76 8.80 -21.73 4.18
N VAL A 77 8.34 -22.37 5.26
CA VAL A 77 7.10 -21.97 5.96
C VAL A 77 7.22 -20.57 6.55
N LEU A 78 8.38 -20.22 7.10
CA LEU A 78 8.62 -18.88 7.66
C LEU A 78 8.52 -17.80 6.58
N ILE A 79 9.14 -18.01 5.41
CA ILE A 79 9.06 -17.08 4.28
C ILE A 79 7.61 -16.93 3.80
N ILE A 80 6.87 -18.03 3.66
CA ILE A 80 5.45 -18.01 3.27
C ILE A 80 4.60 -17.26 4.29
N SER A 81 4.84 -17.48 5.59
CA SER A 81 4.14 -16.76 6.65
C SER A 81 4.40 -15.25 6.60
N LEU A 82 5.57 -14.83 6.12
CA LEU A 82 5.92 -13.43 5.96
C LEU A 82 5.18 -12.76 4.79
N LEU A 83 4.79 -13.50 3.75
CA LEU A 83 4.01 -12.96 2.62
C LEU A 83 2.61 -12.47 3.05
N ILE A 84 1.96 -13.18 3.97
CA ILE A 84 0.58 -12.89 4.42
C ILE A 84 0.40 -11.44 4.93
N PRO A 85 1.17 -10.97 5.93
CA PRO A 85 1.03 -9.60 6.42
C PRO A 85 1.40 -8.55 5.36
N TYR A 86 2.36 -8.85 4.48
CA TYR A 86 2.75 -7.93 3.39
C TYR A 86 1.64 -7.76 2.35
N LEU A 87 0.97 -8.85 1.96
CA LEU A 87 -0.22 -8.81 1.10
C LEU A 87 -1.36 -7.99 1.74
N GLY A 88 -1.63 -8.22 3.03
CA GLY A 88 -2.67 -7.46 3.76
C GLY A 88 -2.37 -5.96 3.84
N HIS A 89 -1.11 -5.59 4.09
CA HIS A 89 -0.71 -4.18 4.13
C HIS A 89 -0.83 -3.51 2.74
N TYR A 90 -0.47 -4.22 1.68
CA TYR A 90 -0.62 -3.76 0.30
C TYR A 90 -2.10 -3.47 -0.05
N TYR A 91 -3.00 -4.41 0.24
CA TYR A 91 -4.44 -4.23 -0.02
C TYR A 91 -5.03 -3.01 0.71
N TYR A 92 -4.62 -2.79 1.94
CA TYR A 92 -5.06 -1.64 2.71
C TYR A 92 -4.61 -0.30 2.07
N LEU A 93 -3.35 -0.26 1.62
CA LEU A 93 -2.78 0.92 0.95
C LEU A 93 -3.47 1.20 -0.40
N GLU A 94 -3.74 0.16 -1.18
CA GLU A 94 -4.46 0.23 -2.46
C GLU A 94 -5.81 0.96 -2.29
N ASN A 95 -6.63 0.48 -1.34
CA ASN A 95 -7.96 1.04 -1.05
C ASN A 95 -7.89 2.49 -0.55
N GLY A 96 -6.85 2.84 0.21
CA GLY A 96 -6.63 4.21 0.68
C GLY A 96 -6.31 5.19 -0.46
N VAL A 97 -5.47 4.76 -1.42
CA VAL A 97 -5.13 5.56 -2.60
C VAL A 97 -6.33 5.73 -3.52
N GLN A 98 -7.14 4.69 -3.73
CA GLN A 98 -8.35 4.78 -4.55
C GLN A 98 -9.33 5.83 -4.02
N LYS A 99 -9.58 5.85 -2.70
CA LYS A 99 -10.40 6.90 -2.08
C LYS A 99 -9.83 8.31 -2.31
N LEU A 100 -8.52 8.50 -2.17
CA LEU A 100 -7.89 9.80 -2.43
C LEU A 100 -8.11 10.28 -3.89
N TYR A 101 -8.11 9.35 -4.86
CA TYR A 101 -8.41 9.67 -6.26
C TYR A 101 -9.88 10.04 -6.47
N GLU A 102 -10.82 9.38 -5.79
CA GLU A 102 -12.24 9.75 -5.84
C GLU A 102 -12.46 11.20 -5.36
N TYR A 103 -11.86 11.59 -4.23
CA TYR A 103 -11.93 12.97 -3.75
C TYR A 103 -11.27 13.96 -4.71
N TYR A 104 -10.15 13.60 -5.36
CA TYR A 104 -9.51 14.46 -6.35
C TYR A 104 -10.42 14.72 -7.56
N LEU A 105 -11.21 13.73 -7.98
CA LEU A 105 -12.12 13.82 -9.11
C LEU A 105 -13.44 14.56 -8.76
N LEU A 106 -13.87 14.51 -7.49
CA LEU A 106 -15.07 15.22 -7.00
C LEU A 106 -14.86 16.73 -6.78
N LEU A 107 -13.61 17.17 -6.60
CA LEU A 107 -13.20 18.54 -6.29
C LEU A 107 -12.94 19.35 -7.56
#